data_AF-A0A5N8X858-F1
#
_entry.id   AF-A0A5N8X858-F1
#
_cell.length_a   1.000
_cell.length_b   1.000
_cell.length_c   1.000
_cell.angle_alpha   90.00
_cell.angle_beta   90.00
_cell.angle_gamma   90.00
#
_symmetry.space_group_name_H-M   'P 1'
#
loop_
_entity.id
_entity.type
_entity.pdbx_description
1 polymer ?
#
loop_
_entity_poly.entity_id
_entity_poly.type
_entity_poly.pdbx_seq_one_letter_code
_entity_poly.pdbx_strand_id
1 'polypeptide(L)'
;VGRERVAGALFGLGAYVGEVLVRRAGAVWVDFDAEQRAYFGQPVGVRMPDGRVWNPLGKVVNRFEVGREESLQTFYLLLHGRVRQEAA
;
A
#
# COMPACT_ATOMS: atom_id res chain seq x y z
N VAL A 1 -17.03 -14.32 -11.89
CA VAL A 1 -16.61 -14.68 -10.51
C VAL A 1 -16.34 -13.36 -9.80
N GLY A 2 -17.22 -12.95 -8.88
CA GLY A 2 -17.20 -11.59 -8.34
C GLY A 2 -16.12 -11.38 -7.28
N ARG A 3 -15.65 -10.13 -7.19
CA ARG A 3 -14.66 -9.63 -6.23
C ARG A 3 -14.98 -10.04 -4.79
N GLU A 4 -16.26 -10.12 -4.42
CA GLU A 4 -16.68 -10.50 -3.07
C GLU A 4 -16.14 -11.87 -2.63
N ARG A 5 -16.00 -12.83 -3.55
CA ARG A 5 -15.50 -14.18 -3.23
C ARG A 5 -14.01 -14.21 -2.90
N VAL A 6 -13.24 -13.24 -3.38
CA VAL A 6 -11.80 -13.16 -3.17
C VAL A 6 -11.39 -12.04 -2.22
N ALA A 7 -12.35 -11.27 -1.70
CA ALA A 7 -12.09 -10.09 -0.87
C ALA A 7 -11.16 -10.39 0.32
N GLY A 8 -11.39 -11.49 1.03
CA GLY A 8 -10.54 -11.90 2.16
C GLY A 8 -9.11 -12.24 1.74
N ALA A 9 -8.93 -12.91 0.60
CA ALA A 9 -7.60 -13.23 0.06
C ALA A 9 -6.86 -11.96 -0.39
N LEU A 10 -7.55 -11.04 -1.07
CA LEU A 10 -6.98 -9.75 -1.50
C LEU A 10 -6.60 -8.90 -0.29
N PHE A 11 -7.42 -8.88 0.77
CA PHE A 11 -7.09 -8.22 2.03
C PHE A 11 -5.82 -8.82 2.65
N GLY A 12 -5.74 -10.14 2.77
CA GLY A 12 -4.56 -10.83 3.32
C GLY A 12 -3.28 -10.56 2.52
N LEU A 13 -3.36 -10.60 1.18
CA LEU A 13 -2.24 -10.25 0.31
C LEU A 13 -1.83 -8.78 0.45
N GLY A 14 -2.80 -7.85 0.52
CA GLY A 14 -2.55 -6.43 0.75
C GLY A 14 -1.89 -6.15 2.10
N ALA A 15 -2.37 -6.80 3.16
CA ALA A 15 -1.77 -6.74 4.48
C ALA A 15 -0.33 -7.28 4.45
N TYR A 16 -0.07 -8.41 3.79
CA TYR A 16 1.28 -8.95 3.65
C TYR A 16 2.22 -8.01 2.87
N VAL A 17 1.75 -7.39 1.79
CA VAL A 17 2.52 -6.36 1.07
C VAL A 17 2.86 -5.18 1.99
N GLY A 18 1.91 -4.72 2.80
CA GLY A 18 2.16 -3.69 3.80
C GLY A 18 3.21 -4.11 4.84
N GLU A 19 3.13 -5.35 5.34
CA GLU A 19 4.13 -5.92 6.24
C GLU A 19 5.54 -5.99 5.63
N VAL A 20 5.64 -6.29 4.33
CA VAL A 20 6.92 -6.24 3.60
C VAL A 20 7.45 -4.81 3.57
N LEU A 21 6.61 -3.80 3.31
CA LEU A 21 7.03 -2.39 3.33
C LEU A 21 7.47 -1.95 4.73
N VAL A 22 6.77 -2.38 5.79
CA VAL A 22 7.15 -2.08 7.17
C VAL A 22 8.51 -2.69 7.51
N ARG A 23 8.68 -4.00 7.29
CA ARG A 23 9.90 -4.71 7.69
C ARG A 23 11.11 -4.43 6.81
N ARG A 24 10.91 -4.13 5.52
CA ARG A 24 12.01 -4.02 4.55
C ARG A 24 12.24 -2.60 4.05
N ALA A 25 11.25 -1.72 4.09
CA ALA A 25 11.36 -0.35 3.60
C ALA A 25 11.18 0.71 4.69
N GLY A 26 11.13 0.30 5.97
CA GLY A 26 11.06 1.22 7.12
C GLY A 26 9.71 1.93 7.25
N ALA A 27 8.66 1.43 6.60
CA ALA A 27 7.34 2.01 6.73
C ALA A 27 6.73 1.71 8.11
N VAL A 28 5.66 2.42 8.46
CA VAL A 28 4.83 2.12 9.64
C VAL A 28 3.36 2.06 9.26
N TRP A 29 2.60 1.16 9.89
CA TRP A 29 1.15 1.15 9.74
C TRP A 29 0.52 2.40 10.36
N VAL A 30 -0.49 2.94 9.68
CA VAL A 30 -1.21 4.13 10.10
C VAL A 30 -2.69 3.99 9.79
N ASP A 31 -3.52 4.53 10.68
CA ASP A 31 -4.89 4.87 10.35
C ASP A 31 -4.90 6.08 9.40
N PHE A 32 -5.69 5.98 8.35
CA PHE A 32 -5.91 7.11 7.45
C PHE A 32 -6.76 8.18 8.13
N ASP A 33 -6.54 9.45 7.81
CA ASP A 33 -7.49 10.51 8.19
C ASP A 33 -8.74 10.50 7.29
N ALA A 34 -9.68 11.42 7.50
CA ALA A 34 -10.92 11.46 6.74
C ALA A 34 -10.70 11.67 5.22
N GLU A 35 -9.73 12.52 4.85
CA GLU A 35 -9.41 12.81 3.45
C GLU A 35 -8.75 11.61 2.78
N GLN A 36 -7.79 10.98 3.47
CA GLN A 36 -7.12 9.78 3.01
C GLN A 36 -8.08 8.60 2.87
N ARG A 37 -9.03 8.42 3.79
CA ARG A 37 -10.08 7.39 3.67
C ARG A 37 -10.96 7.62 2.45
N ALA A 38 -11.37 8.88 2.21
CA ALA A 38 -12.14 9.24 1.03
C ALA A 38 -11.37 8.97 -0.27
N TYR A 39 -10.08 9.30 -0.30
CA TYR A 39 -9.23 9.08 -1.47
C TYR A 39 -8.91 7.60 -1.73
N PHE A 40 -8.51 6.86 -0.71
CA PHE A 40 -8.02 5.49 -0.84
C PHE A 40 -9.11 4.41 -0.72
N GLY A 41 -10.28 4.74 -0.17
CA GLY A 41 -11.35 3.77 0.07
C GLY A 41 -10.99 2.66 1.05
N GLN A 42 -9.97 2.87 1.89
CA GLN A 42 -9.48 1.94 2.91
C GLN A 42 -9.29 2.67 4.24
N PRO A 43 -9.42 2.01 5.39
CA PRO A 43 -9.26 2.66 6.69
C PRO A 43 -7.80 2.84 7.12
N VAL A 44 -6.88 2.06 6.54
CA VAL A 44 -5.48 1.96 6.95
C VAL A 44 -4.54 1.89 5.74
N GLY A 45 -3.29 2.22 5.98
CA GLY A 45 -2.19 2.00 5.05
C GLY A 45 -0.84 2.17 5.71
N VAL A 46 0.18 2.48 4.94
CA VAL A 46 1.55 2.61 5.44
C VAL A 46 2.10 4.01 5.19
N ARG A 47 2.83 4.54 6.17
CA ARG A 47 3.61 5.78 6.03
C ARG A 47 5.08 5.43 5.86
N MET A 48 5.69 5.94 4.80
CA MET A 48 7.12 5.75 4.52
C MET A 48 7.98 6.70 5.37
N PRO A 49 9.31 6.47 5.48
CA PRO A 49 10.22 7.37 6.19
C PRO A 49 10.24 8.80 5.67
N ASP A 50 9.88 9.02 4.39
CA ASP A 50 9.73 10.35 3.79
C ASP A 50 8.43 11.08 4.21
N GLY A 51 7.59 10.45 5.02
CA GLY A 51 6.32 10.98 5.53
C GLY A 51 5.10 10.72 4.62
N ARG A 52 5.29 10.22 3.39
CA ARG A 52 4.19 9.97 2.46
C ARG A 52 3.42 8.71 2.83
N VAL A 53 2.11 8.75 2.61
CA VAL A 53 1.18 7.67 2.94
C VAL A 53 0.78 6.91 1.68
N TRP A 54 0.69 5.58 1.78
CA TRP A 54 0.39 4.67 0.67
C TRP A 54 -0.58 3.57 1.09
N ASN A 55 -1.38 3.07 0.14
CA ASN A 55 -2.41 2.06 0.36
C ASN A 55 -2.03 0.71 -0.30
N PRO A 56 -1.37 -0.22 0.43
CA PRO A 56 -1.03 -1.53 -0.11
C PRO A 56 -2.26 -2.43 -0.35
N LEU A 57 -3.33 -2.27 0.44
CA LEU A 57 -4.58 -3.01 0.27
C LEU A 57 -5.24 -2.67 -1.07
N GLY A 58 -5.39 -1.38 -1.34
CA GLY A 58 -5.90 -0.88 -2.62
C GLY A 58 -5.00 -1.28 -3.78
N LYS A 59 -3.68 -1.25 -3.62
CA LYS A 59 -2.75 -1.65 -4.69
C LYS A 59 -2.93 -3.11 -5.12
N VAL A 60 -3.16 -4.02 -4.18
CA VAL A 60 -3.44 -5.44 -4.48
C VAL A 60 -4.81 -5.62 -5.15
N VAL A 61 -5.84 -4.87 -4.72
CA VAL A 61 -7.14 -4.87 -5.39
C VAL A 61 -7.00 -4.39 -6.83
N ASN A 62 -6.30 -3.28 -7.06
CA ASN A 62 -6.04 -2.75 -8.39
C ASN A 62 -5.26 -3.75 -9.26
N ARG A 63 -4.27 -4.45 -8.69
CA ARG A 63 -3.56 -5.55 -9.37
C ARG A 63 -4.50 -6.65 -9.86
N PHE A 64 -5.49 -7.00 -9.04
CA PHE A 64 -6.45 -8.05 -9.38
C PHE A 64 -7.45 -7.58 -10.45
N GLU A 65 -7.96 -6.35 -10.32
CA GLU A 65 -9.03 -5.84 -11.18
C GLU A 65 -8.54 -5.30 -12.53
N VAL A 66 -7.42 -4.56 -12.53
CA VAL A 66 -6.87 -3.91 -13.73
C VAL A 66 -5.87 -4.82 -14.43
N GLY A 67 -5.12 -5.62 -13.68
CA GLY A 67 -4.15 -6.56 -14.23
C GLY A 67 -2.71 -6.08 -14.11
N ARG A 68 -1.90 -6.30 -15.15
CA ARG A 68 -0.45 -6.36 -14.98
C ARG A 68 0.25 -5.02 -14.78
N GLU A 69 -0.41 -3.96 -15.20
CA GLU A 69 0.00 -2.57 -15.15
C GLU A 69 0.13 -2.11 -13.68
N GLU A 70 -0.69 -2.68 -12.81
CA GLU A 70 -0.69 -2.46 -11.37
C GLU A 70 0.36 -3.36 -10.67
N SER A 71 1.63 -3.22 -11.05
CA SER A 71 2.72 -4.06 -10.53
C SER A 71 3.06 -3.80 -9.05
N LEU A 72 2.98 -4.85 -8.22
CA LEU A 72 3.40 -4.81 -6.82
C LEU A 72 4.92 -4.72 -6.67
N GLN A 73 5.68 -5.30 -7.62
CA GLN A 73 7.14 -5.20 -7.64
C GLN A 73 7.58 -3.76 -7.88
N THR A 74 7.00 -3.10 -8.90
CA THR A 74 7.30 -1.70 -9.20
C THR A 74 6.89 -0.81 -8.03
N PHE A 75 5.73 -1.08 -7.43
CA PHE A 75 5.28 -0.40 -6.21
C PHE A 75 6.32 -0.50 -5.08
N TYR A 76 6.82 -1.70 -4.80
CA TYR A 76 7.87 -1.88 -3.79
C TYR A 76 9.15 -1.12 -4.13
N LEU A 77 9.67 -1.26 -5.34
CA LEU A 77 10.92 -0.61 -5.75
C LEU A 77 10.84 0.92 -5.70
N LEU A 78 9.69 1.51 -6.03
CA LEU A 78 9.47 2.95 -5.93
C LEU A 78 9.45 3.47 -4.48
N LEU A 79 9.15 2.60 -3.51
CA LEU A 79 9.07 2.96 -2.09
C LEU A 79 10.34 2.60 -1.32
N HIS A 80 11.00 1.50 -1.69
CA HIS A 80 12.13 0.88 -0.98
C HIS A 80 13.47 1.66 -1.04
N GLY A 81 13.44 2.95 -1.37
CA GLY A 81 14.62 3.83 -1.33
C GLY A 81 14.30 5.25 -0.87
N ARG A 82 13.07 5.51 -0.42
CA ARG A 82 12.65 6.84 0.01
C ARG A 82 13.06 7.10 1.45
N VAL A 83 14.35 7.31 1.64
CA VAL A 83 14.88 7.93 2.85
C VAL A 83 14.74 9.43 2.66
N ARG A 84 14.20 10.13 3.66
CA ARG A 84 14.13 11.59 3.66
C ARG A 84 15.55 12.14 3.42
N GLN A 85 15.77 12.78 2.29
CA GLN A 85 16.90 13.70 2.15
C GLN A 85 16.50 14.94 2.95
N GLU A 86 17.19 15.20 4.05
CA GLU A 86 17.09 16.50 4.72
C GLU A 86 17.58 17.55 3.72
N ALA A 87 16.74 18.56 3.44
CA ALA A 87 17.19 19.71 2.69
C ALA A 87 18.28 20.40 3.55
N ALA A 88 19.51 20.42 3.03
CA ALA A 88 20.62 21.18 3.58
C ALA A 88 20.39 22.69 3.45
#